data_AF-A0ABC9BYL5-F1
#
_entry.id   AF-A0ABC9BYL5-F1
#
_cell.length_a   1.000
_cell.length_b   1.000
_cell.length_c   1.000
_cell.angle_alpha   90.00
_cell.angle_beta   90.00
_cell.angle_gamma   90.00
#
_symmetry.space_group_name_H-M   'P 1'
#
loop_
_entity.id
_entity.type
_entity.pdbx_description
1 polymer ?
#
loop_
_entity_poly.entity_id
_entity_poly.type
_entity_poly.pdbx_seq_one_letter_code
_entity_poly.pdbx_strand_id
1 'polypeptide(L)' 'MAAAMAAACCGLEEEKVTGEQKAPGACPRCGGAVVATDVESARRVLCCLPLCVKNKRKFSCARCRRSLAALYTHA' A
#
# COMPACT_ATOMS: atom_id res chain seq x y z
N MET A 1 -10.53 -18.04 -12.79
CA MET A 1 -9.11 -17.99 -13.23
C MET A 1 -9.07 -17.32 -14.60
N ALA A 2 -8.98 -15.99 -14.66
CA ALA A 2 -9.05 -15.28 -15.94
C ALA A 2 -7.86 -14.33 -16.10
N ALA A 3 -7.33 -14.38 -17.33
CA ALA A 3 -6.37 -13.45 -17.94
C ALA A 3 -4.90 -13.58 -17.51
N ALA A 4 -4.33 -14.74 -17.79
CA ALA A 4 -3.01 -14.78 -18.41
C ALA A 4 -3.16 -14.38 -19.88
N MET A 5 -3.09 -13.09 -20.22
CA MET A 5 -2.83 -12.61 -21.59
C MET A 5 -2.68 -11.08 -21.62
N ALA A 6 -1.43 -10.60 -21.64
CA ALA A 6 -1.00 -9.37 -22.32
C ALA A 6 0.48 -9.13 -22.03
N ALA A 7 1.33 -9.93 -22.65
CA ALA A 7 2.67 -9.48 -23.02
C ALA A 7 2.48 -8.46 -24.17
N ALA A 8 2.89 -7.19 -24.01
CA ALA A 8 3.47 -6.36 -25.09
C ALA A 8 3.50 -4.83 -24.85
N CYS A 9 2.93 -4.23 -23.81
CA CYS A 9 3.08 -2.78 -23.61
C CYS A 9 3.33 -2.45 -22.14
N CYS A 10 4.49 -1.84 -21.87
CA CYS A 10 5.08 -1.48 -20.58
C CYS A 10 4.07 -1.50 -19.42
N GLY A 11 4.20 -2.52 -18.56
CA GLY A 11 3.52 -2.57 -17.28
C GLY A 11 4.07 -1.48 -16.37
N LEU A 12 3.59 -0.25 -16.53
CA LEU A 12 3.78 0.78 -15.51
C LEU A 12 2.92 0.38 -14.30
N GLU A 13 3.61 0.00 -13.23
CA GLU A 13 3.05 -0.08 -11.89
C GLU A 13 3.11 1.33 -11.30
N GLU A 14 1.96 1.96 -11.11
CA GLU A 14 1.88 3.26 -10.42
C GLU A 14 1.48 3.01 -8.96
N GLU A 15 2.36 3.36 -8.02
CA GLU A 15 2.02 3.47 -6.59
C GLU A 15 1.52 4.89 -6.31
N LYS A 16 0.27 5.00 -5.88
CA LYS A 16 -0.34 6.25 -5.42
C LYS A 16 -0.74 6.10 -3.96
N VAL A 17 -0.40 7.10 -3.15
CA VAL A 17 -0.93 7.18 -1.78
C VAL A 17 -2.37 7.67 -1.88
N THR A 18 -3.32 6.80 -1.50
CA THR A 18 -4.76 7.10 -1.57
C THR A 18 -5.25 7.75 -0.27
N GLY A 19 -4.60 7.48 0.86
CA GLY A 19 -4.93 8.16 2.10
C GLY A 19 -3.96 7.85 3.22
N GLU A 20 -3.92 8.74 4.21
CA GLU A 20 -3.25 8.51 5.47
C GLU A 20 -4.27 8.56 6.59
N GLN A 21 -4.33 7.51 7.40
CA GLN A 21 -5.31 7.37 8.46
C GLN A 21 -4.61 7.03 9.78
N LYS A 22 -5.10 7.60 10.88
CA LYS A 22 -4.59 7.25 12.21
C LYS A 22 -5.10 5.86 12.58
N ALA A 23 -4.19 4.91 12.79
CA ALA A 23 -4.57 3.55 13.16
C ALA A 23 -4.81 3.46 14.67
N PRO A 24 -5.81 2.68 15.12
CA PRO A 24 -5.96 2.34 16.52
C PRO A 24 -4.77 1.46 16.94
N GLY A 25 -3.91 1.98 17.82
CA GLY A 25 -2.73 1.27 18.29
C GLY A 25 -1.61 2.21 18.71
N ALA A 26 -0.68 1.66 19.49
CA ALA A 26 0.53 2.34 19.92
C ALA A 26 1.76 1.57 19.44
N CYS A 27 2.79 2.29 19.02
CA CYS A 27 4.06 1.69 18.64
C CYS A 27 4.65 0.93 19.84
N PRO A 28 4.95 -0.38 19.73
CA PRO A 28 5.45 -1.18 20.86
C PRO A 28 6.83 -0.76 21.34
N ARG A 29 7.52 0.11 20.60
CA ARG A 29 8.86 0.62 20.95
C ARG A 29 8.83 1.94 21.71
N CYS A 30 7.89 2.83 21.40
CA CYS A 30 7.90 4.20 21.95
C CYS A 30 6.53 4.68 22.46
N GLY A 31 5.49 3.85 22.39
CA GLY A 31 4.12 4.19 22.75
C GLY A 31 3.47 5.27 21.87
N GLY A 32 4.12 5.68 20.78
CA GLY A 32 3.63 6.72 19.88
C GLY A 32 2.47 6.25 19.00
N ALA A 33 1.70 7.19 18.47
CA ALA A 33 0.60 6.88 17.57
C ALA A 33 1.07 6.19 16.28
N VAL A 34 0.28 5.22 15.83
CA VAL A 34 0.49 4.51 14.56
C VAL A 34 -0.33 5.17 13.46
N VAL A 35 0.31 5.33 12.31
CA VAL A 35 -0.25 5.93 11.10
C VAL A 35 -0.32 4.83 10.04
N ALA A 36 -1.52 4.60 9.51
CA ALA A 36 -1.78 3.72 8.39
C ALA A 36 -1.81 4.53 7.09
N THR A 37 -0.80 4.37 6.27
CA THR A 37 -0.73 4.94 4.93
C THR A 37 -1.24 3.91 3.94
N ASP A 38 -2.34 4.23 3.29
CA ASP A 38 -3.01 3.40 2.31
C ASP A 38 -2.45 3.72 0.91
N VAL A 39 -1.83 2.73 0.28
CA VAL A 39 -1.15 2.87 -1.01
C VAL A 39 -1.87 2.00 -2.04
N GLU A 40 -2.45 2.63 -3.03
CA GLU A 40 -3.03 1.95 -4.18
C GLU A 40 -1.97 1.77 -5.25
N SER A 41 -1.69 0.51 -5.59
CA SER A 41 -0.85 0.15 -6.72
C SER A 41 -1.75 -0.18 -7.92
N ALA A 42 -1.84 0.72 -8.89
CA ALA A 42 -2.58 0.47 -10.12
C ALA A 42 -1.65 -0.12 -11.18
N ARG A 43 -1.98 -1.32 -11.67
CA ARG A 43 -1.31 -1.92 -12.82
C ARG A 43 -2.09 -1.54 -14.08
N ARG A 44 -1.47 -0.74 -14.94
CA ARG A 44 -2.03 -0.41 -16.26
C ARG A 44 -1.58 -1.43 -17.30
N VAL A 45 -2.48 -1.81 -18.19
CA VAL A 45 -2.16 -2.47 -19.46
C VAL A 45 -2.78 -1.64 -20.56
N LEU A 46 -2.09 -1.55 -21.69
CA LEU A 46 -2.49 -0.74 -22.85
C LEU A 46 -2.69 0.74 -22.48
N CYS A 47 -1.61 1.44 -22.12
CA CYS A 47 -1.44 2.91 -21.93
C CYS A 47 -2.49 3.70 -21.11
N CYS A 48 -3.69 3.19 -20.87
CA CYS A 48 -4.89 3.93 -20.52
C CYS A 48 -5.87 3.09 -19.68
N LEU A 49 -5.82 1.75 -19.73
CA LEU A 49 -6.74 0.91 -18.97
C LEU A 49 -6.12 0.38 -17.66
N PRO A 50 -6.67 0.76 -16.48
CA PRO A 50 -6.29 0.14 -15.21
C PRO A 50 -6.85 -1.29 -15.16
N LEU A 51 -5.98 -2.30 -15.17
CA LEU A 51 -6.41 -3.71 -15.08
C LEU A 51 -6.62 -4.17 -13.64
N CYS A 52 -5.73 -3.75 -12.74
CA CYS A 52 -5.73 -4.23 -11.36
C CYS A 52 -5.27 -3.11 -10.42
N VAL A 53 -6.18 -2.63 -9.57
CA VAL A 53 -5.83 -1.80 -8.42
C VAL A 53 -5.59 -2.72 -7.23
N LYS A 54 -4.36 -2.73 -6.72
CA LYS A 54 -3.99 -3.47 -5.53
C LYS A 54 -3.79 -2.47 -4.40
N ASN A 55 -4.71 -2.48 -3.45
CA ASN A 55 -4.57 -1.67 -2.25
C ASN A 55 -3.61 -2.35 -1.26
N LYS A 56 -2.61 -1.61 -0.78
CA LYS A 56 -1.65 -2.03 0.24
C LYS A 56 -1.66 -1.02 1.37
N ARG A 57 -1.91 -1.49 2.59
CA ARG A 57 -1.83 -0.67 3.79
C ARG A 57 -0.44 -0.79 4.42
N LYS A 58 0.28 0.34 4.53
CA LYS A 58 1.58 0.45 5.19
C LYS A 58 1.37 1.11 6.55
N PHE A 59 1.92 0.52 7.61
CA PHE A 59 1.85 1.11 8.96
C PHE A 59 3.19 1.71 9.34
N SER A 60 3.18 2.92 9.90
CA SER A 60 4.36 3.62 10.37
C SER A 60 4.08 4.34 11.68
N CYS A 61 5.13 4.56 12.47
CA CYS A 61 5.06 5.27 13.74
C CYS A 61 5.20 6.78 13.51
N ALA A 62 4.26 7.62 13.97
CA ALA A 62 4.34 9.07 13.80
C ALA A 62 5.58 9.70 14.49
N ARG A 63 5.99 9.13 15.63
CA ARG A 63 7.08 9.67 16.46
C ARG A 63 8.46 9.18 16.04
N CYS A 64 8.56 7.88 15.79
CA CYS A 64 9.81 7.19 15.51
C CYS A 64 10.05 6.94 14.02
N ARG A 65 9.09 7.29 13.15
CA ARG A 65 9.06 7.12 11.68
C ARG A 65 9.43 5.72 11.20
N ARG A 66 9.34 4.73 12.10
CA ARG A 66 9.70 3.35 11.82
C ARG A 66 8.52 2.64 11.17
N SER A 67 8.83 1.86 10.13
CA SER A 67 7.87 0.92 9.53
C SER A 67 7.43 -0.09 10.59
N LEU A 68 6.12 -0.20 10.76
CA LEU A 68 5.44 -1.20 11.57
C LEU A 68 4.80 -2.28 10.69
N ALA A 69 5.15 -2.34 9.40
CA ALA A 69 4.59 -3.29 8.45
C ALA A 69 4.69 -4.74 8.98
N ALA A 70 5.86 -5.17 9.44
CA ALA A 70 6.06 -6.53 9.95
C ALA A 70 5.17 -6.93 11.14
N LEU A 71 4.63 -5.96 11.89
CA LEU A 71 3.80 -6.20 13.07
C LEU A 71 2.29 -6.06 12.78
N TYR A 72 1.92 -5.29 11.76
CA TYR A 72 0.53 -4.95 11.45
C TYR A 72 0.04 -5.49 10.10
N THR A 73 0.85 -6.24 9.34
CA THR A 73 0.47 -6.80 8.02
C THR A 73 -0.59 -7.90 8.07
N HIS A 74 -1.03 -8.35 9.24
CA HIS A 74 -1.93 -9.50 9.42
C HIS A 74 -3.11 -9.28 10.39
N ALA A 75 -3.32 -8.06 10.89
CA ALA A 75 -4.40 -7.76 11.85
C ALA A 75 -5.61 -7.12 11.18
#